data_AF-A0A7V4X8K4-F1
#
_entry.id   AF-A0A7V4X8K4-F1
#
_cell.length_a   1.000
_cell.length_b   1.000
_cell.length_c   1.000
_cell.angle_alpha   90.00
_cell.angle_beta   90.00
_cell.angle_gamma   90.00
#
_symmetry.space_group_name_H-M   'P 1'
#
loop_
_entity.id
_entity.type
_entity.pdbx_description
1 polymer ?
#
loop_
_entity_poly.entity_id
_entity_poly.type
_entity_poly.pdbx_seq_one_letter_code
_entity_poly.pdbx_strand_id
1 'polypeptide(L)'
;REDELLADELGARYTKAAGYNPRAMISFLEKLQEINRRKPLQERSYFKTHPYVPDRIRVVKQELGEKIGFTDYINIEETKK
;
A
#
# COMPACT_ATOMS: atom_id res chain seq x y z
N ARG A 1 9.11 9.02 0.04
CA ARG A 1 8.18 8.09 0.76
C ARG A 1 6.82 8.74 0.95
N GLU A 2 6.74 9.96 1.48
CA GLU A 2 5.47 10.70 1.59
C GLU A 2 4.84 10.93 0.21
N ASP A 3 5.63 11.35 -0.78
CA ASP A 3 5.17 11.52 -2.17
C ASP A 3 4.58 10.24 -2.77
N GLU A 4 5.15 9.08 -2.42
CA GLU A 4 4.66 7.77 -2.88
C GLU A 4 3.32 7.40 -2.26
N LEU A 5 3.12 7.72 -0.97
CA LEU A 5 1.85 7.50 -0.29
C LEU A 5 0.78 8.48 -0.78
N LEU A 6 1.16 9.74 -1.03
CA LEU A 6 0.29 10.75 -1.63
C LEU A 6 -0.11 10.34 -3.06
N ALA A 7 0.83 9.79 -3.83
CA ALA A 7 0.54 9.25 -5.16
C ALA A 7 -0.49 8.11 -5.09
N ASP A 8 -0.39 7.22 -4.11
CA ASP A 8 -1.37 6.15 -3.91
C ASP A 8 -2.76 6.69 -3.51
N GLU A 9 -2.80 7.67 -2.62
CA GLU A 9 -4.04 8.35 -2.21
C GLU A 9 -4.73 9.01 -3.41
N LEU A 10 -4.00 9.87 -4.14
CA LEU A 10 -4.52 10.57 -5.31
C LEU A 10 -4.90 9.59 -6.42
N GLY A 11 -4.10 8.53 -6.62
CA GLY A 11 -4.39 7.46 -7.57
C GLY A 11 -5.72 6.78 -7.27
N ALA A 12 -5.98 6.43 -6.01
CA ALA A 12 -7.24 5.84 -5.58
C ALA A 12 -8.42 6.82 -5.77
N ARG A 13 -8.24 8.09 -5.37
CA ARG A 13 -9.25 9.15 -5.52
C ARG A 13 -9.67 9.35 -6.97
N TYR A 14 -8.70 9.52 -7.87
CA TYR A 14 -8.98 9.82 -9.27
C TYR A 14 -9.45 8.59 -10.05
N THR A 15 -8.97 7.40 -9.72
CA THR A 15 -9.47 6.15 -10.33
C THR A 15 -10.96 5.95 -10.01
N LYS A 16 -11.35 6.19 -8.74
CA LYS A 16 -12.76 6.20 -8.33
C LYS A 16 -13.55 7.29 -9.05
N ALA A 17 -13.03 8.52 -9.11
CA ALA A 17 -13.70 9.63 -9.77
C ALA A 17 -13.92 9.40 -11.29
N ALA A 18 -13.01 8.66 -11.93
CA ALA A 18 -13.11 8.27 -13.34
C ALA A 18 -14.09 7.09 -13.59
N GLY A 19 -14.76 6.57 -12.56
CA GLY A 19 -15.76 5.51 -12.70
C GLY A 19 -15.18 4.08 -12.73
N TYR A 20 -13.88 3.91 -12.50
CA TYR A 20 -13.29 2.58 -12.31
C TYR A 20 -13.68 2.00 -10.94
N ASN A 21 -13.52 0.67 -10.81
CA ASN A 21 -13.77 0.00 -9.54
C ASN A 21 -12.80 0.53 -8.46
N PRO A 22 -13.29 1.21 -7.39
CA PRO A 22 -12.44 1.79 -6.36
C PRO A 22 -11.59 0.73 -5.64
N ARG A 23 -12.04 -0.53 -5.57
CA ARG A 23 -11.31 -1.62 -4.92
C ARG A 23 -10.20 -2.22 -5.78
N ALA A 24 -10.12 -1.89 -7.07
CA ALA A 24 -9.13 -2.48 -7.97
C ALA A 24 -7.69 -2.20 -7.52
N MET A 25 -7.44 -1.01 -6.96
CA MET A 25 -6.13 -0.63 -6.44
C MET A 25 -5.73 -1.45 -5.20
N ILE A 26 -6.68 -1.69 -4.28
CA ILE A 26 -6.47 -2.57 -3.12
C ILE A 26 -6.11 -3.98 -3.60
N SER A 27 -6.91 -4.56 -4.51
CA SER A 27 -6.66 -5.90 -5.04
C SER A 27 -5.33 -6.02 -5.78
N PHE A 28 -4.90 -4.98 -6.48
CA PHE A 28 -3.58 -4.94 -7.12
C PHE A 28 -2.46 -4.99 -6.08
N LEU A 29 -2.54 -4.15 -5.04
CA LEU A 29 -1.53 -4.10 -3.98
C LEU A 29 -1.47 -5.41 -3.17
N GLU A 30 -2.62 -6.04 -2.90
CA GLU A 30 -2.68 -7.35 -2.23
C GLU A 30 -1.98 -8.43 -3.04
N LYS A 31 -2.22 -8.49 -4.36
CA LYS A 31 -1.50 -9.41 -5.26
C LYS A 31 0.00 -9.14 -5.27
N LEU A 32 0.40 -7.87 -5.30
CA LEU A 32 1.80 -7.48 -5.24
C LEU A 32 2.45 -7.89 -3.92
N GLN A 33 1.74 -7.75 -2.80
CA GLN A 33 2.19 -8.20 -1.48
C GLN A 33 2.39 -9.72 -1.46
N GLU A 34 1.43 -10.48 -2.00
CA GLU A 34 1.51 -11.93 -2.08
C GLU A 34 2.72 -12.39 -2.88
N ILE A 35 2.94 -11.78 -4.05
CA ILE A 35 4.13 -12.05 -4.89
C ILE A 35 5.41 -11.77 -4.11
N ASN A 36 5.48 -10.65 -3.38
CA ASN A 36 6.66 -10.32 -2.57
C ASN A 36 6.86 -11.27 -1.39
N ARG A 37 5.80 -11.76 -0.75
CA ARG A 37 5.89 -12.76 0.33
C ARG A 37 6.40 -14.12 -0.14
N ARG A 38 6.12 -14.48 -1.40
CA ARG A 38 6.58 -15.74 -2.00
C ARG A 38 8.05 -15.71 -2.43
N LYS A 39 8.66 -14.52 -2.52
CA LYS A 39 10.09 -14.40 -2.83
C LYS A 39 10.92 -14.91 -1.66
N PRO A 40 12.11 -15.50 -1.91
CA PRO A 40 13.05 -15.81 -0.85
C PRO A 40 13.34 -14.56 -0.03
N LEU A 41 13.59 -14.76 1.27
CA LEU A 41 13.93 -13.68 2.20
C LEU A 41 15.10 -12.88 1.63
N GLN A 42 14.80 -11.68 1.12
CA GLN A 42 15.82 -10.74 0.70
C GLN A 42 16.28 -9.95 1.92
N GLU A 43 17.58 -9.68 1.99
CA GLU A 43 18.11 -8.75 2.97
C GLU A 43 17.35 -7.43 2.91
N ARG A 44 17.15 -6.80 4.08
CA ARG A 44 16.47 -5.51 4.16
C ARG A 44 17.30 -4.49 3.38
N SER A 45 16.88 -4.19 2.16
CA SER A 45 17.49 -3.11 1.39
C SER A 45 17.15 -1.77 2.04
N TYR A 46 18.16 -1.11 2.61
CA TYR A 46 18.08 0.24 3.15
C TYR A 46 17.84 1.30 2.05
N PHE A 47 18.00 0.93 0.78
CA PHE A 47 17.84 1.81 -0.39
C PHE A 47 16.48 1.65 -1.10
N LYS A 48 15.47 1.10 -0.44
CA LYS A 48 14.12 1.01 -1.02
C LYS A 48 13.54 2.41 -1.21
N THR A 49 13.19 2.75 -2.46
CA THR A 49 12.57 4.03 -2.82
C THR A 49 11.08 4.06 -2.49
N HIS A 50 10.38 2.92 -2.58
CA HIS A 50 8.95 2.82 -2.30
C HIS A 50 8.66 2.25 -0.89
N PRO A 51 7.62 2.79 -0.21
CA PRO A 51 7.14 2.27 1.07
C PRO A 51 6.72 0.80 0.97
N TYR A 52 6.66 0.13 2.12
CA TYR A 52 6.23 -1.25 2.19
C TYR A 52 4.76 -1.38 1.76
N VAL A 53 4.41 -2.45 1.04
CA VAL A 53 3.08 -2.62 0.43
C VAL A 53 1.90 -2.46 1.42
N PRO A 54 1.97 -2.95 2.67
CA PRO A 54 0.99 -2.65 3.73
C PRO A 54 0.72 -1.17 3.99
N ASP A 55 1.76 -0.31 3.99
CA ASP A 55 1.57 1.13 4.18
C ASP A 55 0.72 1.72 3.05
N ARG A 56 1.00 1.27 1.82
CA ARG A 56 0.26 1.66 0.61
C ARG A 56 -1.20 1.21 0.68
N ILE A 57 -1.43 -0.06 1.05
CA ILE A 57 -2.78 -0.62 1.23
C ILE A 57 -3.57 0.18 2.28
N ARG A 58 -2.94 0.53 3.41
CA ARG A 58 -3.58 1.32 4.47
C ARG A 58 -4.04 2.69 3.96
N VAL A 59 -3.16 3.45 3.29
CA VAL A 59 -3.51 4.79 2.77
C VAL A 59 -4.63 4.71 1.74
N VAL A 60 -4.58 3.73 0.83
CA VAL A 60 -5.65 3.50 -0.15
C VAL A 60 -6.98 3.15 0.54
N LYS A 61 -6.96 2.27 1.54
CA LYS A 61 -8.17 1.94 2.33
C LYS A 61 -8.72 3.16 3.06
N GLN A 62 -7.85 4.02 3.62
CA GLN A 62 -8.24 5.27 4.27
C GLN A 62 -8.94 6.22 3.30
N GLU A 63 -8.36 6.46 2.13
CA GLU A 63 -8.94 7.34 1.09
C GLU A 63 -10.30 6.83 0.60
N LEU A 64 -10.45 5.50 0.49
CA LEU A 64 -11.69 4.88 0.02
C LEU A 64 -12.75 4.71 1.12
N GLY A 65 -12.44 5.01 2.38
CA GLY A 65 -13.32 4.78 3.53
C GLY A 65 -13.57 3.30 3.83
N GLU A 66 -12.64 2.43 3.46
CA GLU A 66 -12.73 0.98 3.67
C GLU A 66 -12.33 0.59 5.09
N LYS A 67 -12.80 -0.57 5.54
CA LYS A 67 -12.42 -1.10 6.86
C LYS A 67 -10.93 -1.44 6.88
N ILE A 68 -10.23 -0.90 7.86
CA ILE A 68 -8.81 -1.18 8.08
C ILE A 68 -8.70 -2.26 9.15
N GLY A 69 -8.05 -3.37 8.81
CA GLY A 69 -7.87 -4.52 9.69
C GLY A 69 -6.53 -4.49 10.41
N PHE A 70 -6.37 -5.37 11.40
CA PHE A 70 -5.12 -5.54 12.15
C PHE A 70 -3.89 -5.69 11.22
N THR A 71 -4.00 -6.50 10.17
CA THR A 71 -2.92 -6.79 9.20
C THR A 71 -2.39 -5.56 8.46
N ASP A 72 -3.20 -4.51 8.34
CA ASP A 72 -2.84 -3.24 7.70
C ASP A 72 -2.00 -2.35 8.62
N TYR A 73 -2.00 -2.61 9.94
CA TYR A 73 -1.25 -1.85 10.96
C TYR A 73 0.03 -2.54 11.43
N ILE A 74 0.07 -3.88 11.49
CA ILE A 74 1.21 -4.61 12.04
C ILE A 74 2.43 -4.74 11.11
N ASN A 75 2.24 -4.54 9.81
CA ASN A 75 3.34 -4.62 8.84
C ASN A 75 3.78 -3.23 8.34
N ILE A 76 3.55 -2.18 9.11
CA ILE A 76 4.14 -0.87 8.82
C ILE A 76 5.61 -0.92 9.21
N GLU A 77 6.51 -0.35 8.40
CA GLU A 77 7.87 -0.13 8.91
C GLU A 77 7.78 0.98 9.96
N GLU A 78 8.07 0.63 11.21
CA GLU A 78 8.38 1.63 12.21
C GLU A 78 9.61 2.42 11.72
N THR A 79 9.42 3.69 11.40
CA THR A 79 10.51 4.66 11.41
C THR A 79 11.06 4.68 12.83
N LYS A 80 12.09 3.87 13.10
CA LYS A 80 12.96 4.15 14.24
C LYS A 80 13.57 5.52 13.97
N LYS A 81 13.12 6.50 14.76
CA LYS A 81 13.80 7.78 14.94
C LYS A 81 15.24 7.54 15.35
#